data_AF-A0A370QKR7-F1
#
_entry.id   AF-A0A370QKR7-F1
#
_cell.length_a   1.000
_cell.length_b   1.000
_cell.length_c   1.000
_cell.angle_alpha   90.00
_cell.angle_beta   90.00
_cell.angle_gamma   90.00
#
_symmetry.space_group_name_H-M   'P 1'
#
loop_
_entity.id
_entity.type
_entity.pdbx_description
1 polymer ?
#
loop_
_entity_poly.entity_id
_entity_poly.type
_entity_poly.pdbx_seq_one_letter_code
_entity_poly.pdbx_strand_id
1 'polypeptide(L)' 'MIYIKFQDLSEEKQEELLQVSREHVTHIYGESIQKYVDETGADYDSLIDEEMIKNLYTYNFVFNI' A
#
# COMPACT_ATOMS: atom_id res chain seq x y z
N MET A 1 15.91 4.87 16.74
CA MET A 1 14.90 4.32 15.83
C MET A 1 13.53 4.71 16.37
N ILE A 2 12.81 5.60 15.69
CA ILE A 2 11.47 6.02 16.12
C ILE A 2 10.49 5.17 15.33
N TYR A 3 9.59 4.47 16.03
CA TYR A 3 8.50 3.73 15.42
C TYR A 3 7.28 4.64 15.42
N ILE A 4 6.85 5.06 14.23
CA ILE A 4 5.62 5.83 14.07
C ILE A 4 4.64 5.03 13.25
N LYS A 5 3.36 5.08 13.64
CA LYS A 5 2.29 4.48 12.86
C LYS A 5 1.92 5.41 11.72
N PHE A 6 1.33 4.86 10.66
CA PHE A 6 0.76 5.65 9.57
C PHE A 6 -0.13 6.79 10.07
N GLN A 7 -0.98 6.49 11.06
CA GLN A 7 -1.93 7.45 11.65
C GLN A 7 -1.27 8.59 12.43
N ASP A 8 -0.02 8.42 12.85
CA ASP A 8 0.73 9.42 13.60
C ASP A 8 1.45 10.43 12.66
N LEU A 9 1.40 10.20 11.35
CA LEU A 9 2.00 11.09 10.33
C LEU A 9 1.10 12.29 10.05
N SER A 10 1.69 13.39 9.55
CA SER A 10 0.90 14.50 8.98
C SER A 10 0.12 14.04 7.75
N GLU A 11 -1.01 14.68 7.45
CA GLU A 11 -1.84 14.35 6.27
C GLU A 11 -1.01 14.35 4.98
N GLU A 12 -0.15 15.36 4.77
CA GLU A 12 0.78 15.42 3.64
C GLU A 12 1.68 14.17 3.53
N LYS A 13 2.23 13.70 4.66
CA LYS A 13 3.10 12.52 4.69
C LYS A 13 2.31 11.23 4.55
N GLN A 14 1.06 11.20 4.99
CA GLN A 14 0.16 10.09 4.75
C GLN A 14 -0.15 9.97 3.26
N GLU A 15 -0.46 11.07 2.57
CA GLU A 15 -0.72 11.08 1.12
C GLU A 15 0.50 10.65 0.30
N GLU A 16 1.68 11.19 0.61
CA GLU A 16 2.95 10.78 -0.03
C GLU A 16 3.18 9.26 0.13
N LEU A 17 2.97 8.75 1.34
CA LEU A 17 3.19 7.34 1.64
C LEU A 17 2.14 6.43 1.00
N LEU A 18 0.88 6.90 0.87
CA LEU A 18 -0.17 6.19 0.13
C LEU A 18 0.24 6.02 -1.33
N GLN A 19 0.73 7.08 -1.98
CA GLN A 19 1.18 7.01 -3.37
C GLN A 19 2.35 6.02 -3.54
N VAL A 20 3.40 6.17 -2.72
CA VAL A 20 4.58 5.28 -2.77
C VAL A 20 4.19 3.83 -2.47
N SER A 21 3.29 3.60 -1.52
CA SER A 21 2.82 2.26 -1.18
C SER A 21 2.01 1.65 -2.32
N ARG A 22 1.13 2.41 -2.97
CA ARG A 22 0.35 1.93 -4.13
C ARG A 22 1.26 1.51 -5.27
N GLU A 23 2.28 2.31 -5.58
CA GLU A 23 3.28 1.99 -6.61
C GLU A 23 4.06 0.72 -6.26
N HIS A 24 4.49 0.59 -5.00
CA HIS A 24 5.22 -0.58 -4.51
C HIS A 24 4.37 -1.86 -4.55
N VAL A 25 3.11 -1.81 -4.08
CA VAL A 25 2.17 -2.94 -4.14
C VAL A 25 1.88 -3.32 -5.58
N THR A 26 1.69 -2.33 -6.46
CA THR A 26 1.50 -2.57 -7.89
C THR A 26 2.71 -3.25 -8.51
N HIS A 27 3.93 -2.84 -8.15
CA HIS A 27 5.15 -3.45 -8.66
C HIS A 27 5.32 -4.91 -8.21
N ILE A 28 4.98 -5.24 -6.96
CA ILE A 28 5.15 -6.58 -6.40
C ILE A 28 4.00 -7.52 -6.77
N TYR A 29 2.77 -7.04 -6.66
CA TYR A 29 1.56 -7.87 -6.74
C TYR A 29 0.73 -7.62 -8.00
N GLY A 30 1.03 -6.59 -8.79
CA GLY A 30 0.21 -6.18 -9.94
C GLY A 30 0.01 -7.29 -10.95
N GLU A 31 1.05 -8.02 -11.33
CA GLU A 31 0.90 -9.15 -12.28
C GLU A 31 0.03 -10.27 -11.71
N SER A 32 0.15 -10.56 -10.41
CA SER A 32 -0.63 -11.60 -9.75
C SER A 32 -2.11 -11.21 -9.60
N ILE A 33 -2.36 -9.95 -9.24
CA ILE A 33 -3.71 -9.38 -9.12
C ILE A 33 -4.35 -9.29 -10.50
N GLN A 34 -3.62 -8.88 -11.54
CA GLN A 34 -4.12 -8.83 -12.92
C GLN A 34 -4.59 -10.21 -13.38
N LYS A 35 -3.78 -11.26 -13.14
CA LYS A 35 -4.17 -12.62 -13.47
C LYS A 35 -5.44 -13.05 -12.74
N TYR A 36 -5.56 -12.73 -11.45
CA TYR A 36 -6.76 -13.03 -10.68
C TYR A 36 -7.99 -12.28 -11.21
N VAL A 37 -7.84 -11.00 -11.55
CA VAL A 37 -8.88 -10.17 -12.18
C VAL A 37 -9.34 -10.77 -13.51
N ASP A 38 -8.41 -11.23 -14.34
CA ASP A 38 -8.74 -11.85 -15.63
C ASP A 38 -9.53 -13.17 -15.45
N GLU A 39 -9.29 -13.90 -14.36
CA GLU A 39 -9.96 -15.16 -14.05
C GLU A 39 -11.34 -14.96 -13.39
N THR A 40 -11.49 -13.95 -12.54
CA THR A 40 -12.70 -13.77 -11.71
C THR A 40 -13.58 -12.58 -12.10
N GLY A 41 -13.08 -11.66 -12.92
CA GLY A 41 -13.72 -10.37 -13.21
C GLY A 41 -13.75 -9.42 -12.01
N ALA A 42 -12.81 -9.56 -11.06
CA ALA A 42 -12.70 -8.67 -9.91
C ALA A 42 -12.19 -7.28 -10.31
N ASP A 43 -12.32 -6.31 -9.42
CA ASP A 43 -11.80 -4.96 -9.66
C ASP A 43 -10.31 -4.87 -9.26
N TYR A 44 -9.46 -4.58 -10.24
CA TYR A 44 -8.01 -4.52 -10.04
C TYR A 44 -7.61 -3.43 -9.04
N ASP A 45 -8.15 -2.22 -9.20
CA ASP A 45 -7.80 -1.08 -8.37
C ASP A 45 -8.21 -1.29 -6.91
N SER A 46 -9.38 -1.86 -6.66
CA SER A 46 -9.85 -2.22 -5.32
C SER A 46 -8.93 -3.23 -4.65
N LEU A 47 -8.43 -4.24 -5.37
CA LEU A 47 -7.52 -5.25 -4.82
C LEU A 47 -6.14 -4.66 -4.49
N ILE A 48 -5.64 -3.76 -5.34
CA ILE A 48 -4.41 -3.00 -5.07
C ILE A 48 -4.57 -2.13 -3.83
N ASP A 49 -5.70 -1.43 -3.71
CA ASP A 49 -5.96 -0.55 -2.56
C ASP A 49 -6.12 -1.34 -1.25
N GLU A 50 -6.77 -2.50 -1.28
CA GLU A 50 -6.84 -3.39 -0.12
C GLU A 50 -5.45 -3.85 0.35
N GLU A 51 -4.59 -4.30 -0.58
CA GLU A 51 -3.24 -4.75 -0.24
C GLU A 51 -2.32 -3.59 0.19
N MET A 52 -2.50 -2.40 -0.39
CA MET A 52 -1.84 -1.17 0.05
C MET A 52 -2.21 -0.83 1.50
N ILE A 53 -3.51 -0.81 1.84
CA ILE A 53 -3.98 -0.51 3.19
C ILE A 53 -3.47 -1.56 4.18
N LYS A 54 -3.56 -2.84 3.86
CA LYS A 54 -3.03 -3.91 4.73
C LYS A 54 -1.55 -3.72 5.02
N ASN A 55 -0.75 -3.40 4.00
CA ASN A 55 0.67 -3.09 4.19
C ASN A 55 0.85 -1.86 5.09
N LEU A 56 0.16 -0.75 4.81
CA LEU A 56 0.36 0.46 5.59
C LEU A 56 -0.02 0.33 7.07
N TYR A 57 -1.06 -0.46 7.37
CA TYR A 57 -1.53 -0.66 8.75
C TYR A 57 -0.77 -1.74 9.51
N THR A 58 -0.09 -2.66 8.81
CA THR A 58 0.68 -3.75 9.42
C THR A 58 2.14 -3.36 9.66
N TYR A 59 2.68 -2.38 8.93
CA TYR A 59 4.07 -1.96 9.07
C TYR A 59 4.26 -0.90 10.18
N ASN A 60 5.27 -1.11 11.02
CA ASN A 60 5.83 -0.05 11.83
C ASN A 60 6.87 0.69 10.98
N PHE A 61 6.58 1.94 10.62
CA PHE A 61 7.50 2.71 9.78
C PHE A 61 8.70 3.15 10.60
N VAL A 62 9.88 2.79 10.10
CA VAL A 62 11.15 3.20 10.65
C VAL A 62 11.70 4.29 9.75
N PHE A 63 11.65 5.52 10.23
CA PHE A 63 12.32 6.64 9.58
C PHE A 63 13.74 6.73 10.13
N ASN A 64 14.73 6.64 9.24
CA ASN A 64 16.09 7.08 9.54
C ASN A 64 16.14 8.59 9.33
N ILE A 65 16.20 9.34 10.43
CA ILE A 65 16.47 10.79 10.46
C ILE A 65 17.96 10.98 10.72
#